data_AF-A0A154R2P5-F1
#
_entry.id   AF-A0A154R2P5-F1
#
_cell.length_a   1.000
_cell.length_b   1.000
_cell.length_c   1.000
_cell.angle_alpha   90.00
_cell.angle_beta   90.00
_cell.angle_gamma   90.00
#
_symmetry.space_group_name_H-M   'P 1'
#
loop_
_entity.id
_entity.type
_entity.pdbx_description
1 polymer ?
#
loop_
_entity_poly.entity_id
_entity_poly.type
_entity_poly.pdbx_seq_one_letter_code
_entity_poly.pdbx_strand_id
1 'polypeptide(L)'
;MAETIYNCDCNDTTNNKTLKQLRDDMMIRLGFAAQVNNPPPGMAALLNSFLIEAQELLYRRYEVLRTERFYSWALQAGVRMYAPANNDEAAVLPTPTLAAFTTATAGGTLAAGTYSYRVAAKNANGTTLASAAATIATTGTTSTVTVNWNAVVAPTGASPVTGYDIYGRTAGGELLLASVGLVTTYTDTGAAATSGALPTANTTAICPKTLDPRKVTWVGVVRDGLWCPLICGIEPEMYSVNGNGNGNGWPLRYEIRQCIEVWPAPSATKGSMVIKGHFGLEAFAADTDKTTIDDRLVFLLALSNAKAHYGRPDAGNYVQELETLMGNLVAGSHQTRRYLPGHDRRQDYVYSRPTPTVPFA
;
A
#
# COMPACT_ATOMS: atom_id res chain seq x y z
N MET A 1 11.21 -15.52 -17.49
CA MET A 1 10.76 -16.52 -16.49
C MET A 1 9.56 -15.94 -15.80
N ALA A 2 8.56 -16.78 -15.46
CA ALA A 2 7.34 -16.31 -14.82
C ALA A 2 7.71 -15.43 -13.63
N GLU A 3 7.30 -14.16 -13.73
CA GLU A 3 7.23 -13.25 -12.60
C GLU A 3 6.65 -14.03 -11.42
N THR A 4 7.25 -13.91 -10.23
CA THR A 4 6.67 -14.55 -9.04
C THR A 4 5.39 -13.80 -8.76
N ILE A 5 4.29 -14.23 -9.38
CA ILE A 5 2.97 -13.67 -9.17
C ILE A 5 2.56 -14.15 -7.79
N TYR A 6 2.69 -13.28 -6.79
CA TYR A 6 2.12 -13.52 -5.49
C TYR A 6 0.59 -13.50 -5.66
N ASN A 7 -0.05 -14.67 -5.62
CA ASN A 7 -1.51 -14.81 -5.63
C ASN A 7 -2.16 -14.41 -4.29
N CYS A 8 -1.50 -13.50 -3.55
CA CYS A 8 -2.07 -12.77 -2.44
C CYS A 8 -2.01 -11.29 -2.83
N ASP A 9 -2.94 -10.90 -3.71
CA ASP A 9 -3.17 -9.49 -4.03
C ASP A 9 -3.21 -8.69 -2.74
N CYS A 10 -2.65 -7.47 -2.73
CA CYS A 10 -2.48 -6.66 -1.52
C CYS A 10 -3.75 -6.20 -0.81
N ASN A 11 -4.89 -6.72 -1.23
CA ASN A 11 -6.12 -6.71 -0.48
C ASN A 11 -5.92 -7.58 0.76
N ASP A 12 -5.79 -6.89 1.88
CA ASP A 12 -5.93 -7.52 3.18
C ASP A 12 -7.38 -8.04 3.26
N THR A 13 -7.55 -9.32 2.95
CA THR A 13 -8.82 -10.06 3.08
C THR A 13 -9.19 -10.26 4.55
N THR A 14 -8.46 -9.62 5.47
CA THR A 14 -8.80 -9.58 6.88
C THR A 14 -10.22 -9.05 7.05
N ASN A 15 -11.01 -9.84 7.78
CA ASN A 15 -12.34 -9.46 8.24
C ASN A 15 -12.28 -8.47 9.43
N ASN A 16 -11.13 -7.81 9.60
CA ASN A 16 -10.92 -6.78 10.62
C ASN A 16 -11.93 -5.66 10.42
N LYS A 17 -12.43 -5.15 11.55
CA LYS A 17 -13.40 -4.08 11.59
C LYS A 17 -12.79 -2.73 11.19
N THR A 18 -13.62 -1.87 10.61
CA THR A 18 -13.23 -0.48 10.33
C THR A 18 -13.20 0.36 11.61
N LEU A 19 -12.50 1.50 11.58
CA LEU A 19 -12.47 2.48 12.66
C LEU A 19 -13.89 2.88 13.07
N LYS A 20 -14.78 3.12 12.11
CA LYS A 20 -16.18 3.43 12.40
C LYS A 20 -16.88 2.28 13.11
N GLN A 21 -16.73 1.05 12.63
CA GLN A 21 -17.36 -0.12 13.26
C GLN A 21 -16.90 -0.30 14.71
N LEU A 22 -15.61 -0.15 14.98
CA LEU A 22 -15.06 -0.23 16.33
C LEU A 22 -15.51 0.92 17.23
N ARG A 23 -15.57 2.15 16.70
CA ARG A 23 -16.09 3.31 17.41
C ARG A 23 -17.56 3.10 17.79
N ASP A 24 -18.38 2.62 16.86
CA ASP A 24 -19.80 2.35 17.09
C ASP A 24 -19.97 1.27 18.17
N ASP A 25 -19.18 0.20 18.12
CA ASP A 25 -19.15 -0.85 19.16
C ASP A 25 -18.75 -0.29 20.53
N MET A 26 -17.75 0.61 20.59
CA MET A 26 -17.34 1.26 21.84
C MET A 26 -18.46 2.13 22.41
N MET A 27 -19.13 2.93 21.58
CA MET A 27 -20.26 3.75 22.00
C MET A 27 -21.36 2.90 22.63
N ILE A 28 -21.72 1.78 21.97
CA ILE A 28 -22.72 0.85 22.49
C ILE A 28 -22.31 0.30 23.85
N ARG A 29 -21.06 -0.18 24.00
CA ARG A 29 -20.57 -0.73 25.27
C ARG A 29 -20.36 0.28 26.39
N LEU A 30 -20.20 1.56 26.05
CA LEU A 30 -20.12 2.66 27.01
C LEU A 30 -21.50 3.20 27.42
N GLY A 31 -22.59 2.72 26.80
CA GLY A 31 -23.97 3.10 27.13
C GLY A 31 -24.55 4.23 26.27
N PHE A 32 -23.90 4.55 25.14
CA PHE A 32 -24.32 5.61 24.21
C PHE A 32 -24.95 5.03 22.92
N ALA A 33 -25.64 3.89 23.02
CA ALA A 33 -26.19 3.17 21.87
C ALA A 33 -27.18 4.02 21.04
N ALA A 34 -27.97 4.90 21.68
CA ALA A 34 -28.91 5.77 20.98
C ALA A 34 -28.23 6.88 20.15
N GLN A 35 -26.98 7.21 20.48
CA GLN A 35 -26.23 8.31 19.86
C GLN A 35 -25.22 7.84 18.80
N VAL A 36 -25.18 6.55 18.43
CA VAL A 36 -24.18 6.01 17.47
C VAL A 36 -24.17 6.76 16.14
N ASN A 37 -25.35 7.11 15.61
CA ASN A 37 -25.47 7.84 14.34
C ASN A 37 -25.19 9.34 14.47
N ASN A 38 -25.35 9.90 15.68
CA ASN A 38 -25.21 11.32 15.98
C ASN A 38 -24.48 11.50 17.32
N PRO A 39 -23.17 11.20 17.35
CA PRO A 39 -22.40 11.27 18.59
C PRO A 39 -22.34 12.71 19.11
N PRO A 40 -22.32 12.91 20.44
CA PRO A 40 -22.08 14.23 21.01
C PRO A 40 -20.79 14.87 20.46
N PRO A 41 -20.72 16.21 20.36
CA PRO A 41 -19.51 16.90 19.91
C PRO A 41 -18.27 16.42 20.68
N GLY A 42 -17.21 16.07 19.96
CA GLY A 42 -15.95 15.57 20.54
C GLY A 42 -15.92 14.09 20.93
N MET A 43 -17.08 13.41 21.06
CA MET A 43 -17.12 11.99 21.44
C MET A 43 -16.43 11.10 20.40
N ALA A 44 -16.68 11.34 19.10
CA ALA A 44 -16.07 10.56 18.04
C ALA A 44 -14.53 10.69 18.04
N ALA A 45 -14.01 11.90 18.28
CA ALA A 45 -12.57 12.15 18.36
C ALA A 45 -11.94 11.44 19.57
N LEU A 46 -12.61 11.48 20.73
CA LEU A 46 -12.15 10.80 21.95
C LEU A 46 -12.10 9.27 21.79
N LEU A 47 -13.13 8.66 21.18
CA LEU A 47 -13.13 7.22 20.98
C LEU A 47 -12.12 6.78 19.92
N ASN A 48 -11.96 7.59 18.86
CA ASN A 48 -10.92 7.36 17.86
C ASN A 48 -9.51 7.42 18.49
N SER A 49 -9.24 8.35 19.42
CA SER A 49 -7.92 8.42 20.06
C SER A 49 -7.59 7.14 20.85
N PHE A 50 -8.54 6.60 21.62
CA PHE A 50 -8.34 5.31 22.32
C PHE A 50 -8.07 4.15 21.35
N LEU A 51 -8.80 4.08 20.23
CA LEU A 51 -8.64 3.03 19.22
C LEU A 51 -7.28 3.12 18.52
N ILE A 52 -6.89 4.34 18.11
CA ILE A 52 -5.61 4.60 17.44
C ILE A 52 -4.45 4.28 18.37
N GLU A 53 -4.47 4.80 19.61
CA GLU A 53 -3.45 4.53 20.61
C GLU A 53 -3.35 3.04 20.96
N ALA A 54 -4.48 2.35 21.07
CA ALA A 54 -4.51 0.91 21.33
C ALA A 54 -3.81 0.12 20.21
N GLN A 55 -4.10 0.42 18.94
CA GLN A 55 -3.44 -0.21 17.80
C GLN A 55 -1.92 0.05 17.82
N GLU A 56 -1.51 1.30 18.02
CA GLU A 56 -0.10 1.67 18.06
C GLU A 56 0.66 0.95 19.19
N LEU A 57 0.09 0.94 20.39
CA LEU A 57 0.69 0.33 21.57
C LEU A 57 0.85 -1.17 21.38
N LEU A 58 -0.21 -1.86 20.94
CA LEU A 58 -0.20 -3.32 20.71
C LEU A 58 0.81 -3.69 19.63
N TYR A 59 0.88 -2.96 18.52
CA TYR A 59 1.82 -3.20 17.43
C TYR A 59 3.28 -3.00 17.85
N ARG A 60 3.57 -1.94 18.62
CA ARG A 60 4.92 -1.68 19.14
C ARG A 60 5.33 -2.74 20.16
N ARG A 61 4.39 -3.17 21.00
CA ARG A 61 4.65 -4.10 22.09
C ARG A 61 4.78 -5.56 21.64
N TYR A 62 3.96 -6.01 20.70
CA TYR A 62 3.86 -7.42 20.32
C TYR A 62 4.27 -7.68 18.87
N GLU A 63 5.43 -8.30 18.69
CA GLU A 63 5.94 -8.63 17.35
C GLU A 63 5.10 -9.70 16.64
N VAL A 64 4.31 -10.49 17.38
CA VAL A 64 3.39 -11.50 16.82
C VAL A 64 2.26 -10.91 15.99
N LEU A 65 1.89 -9.66 16.26
CA LEU A 65 0.83 -8.97 15.50
C LEU A 65 1.34 -8.35 14.20
N ARG A 66 2.65 -8.44 13.94
CA ARG A 66 3.25 -7.84 12.75
C ARG A 66 3.32 -8.88 11.64
N THR A 67 2.80 -8.50 10.48
CA THR A 67 2.83 -9.26 9.24
C THR A 67 4.12 -8.97 8.48
N GLU A 68 4.67 -9.98 7.82
CA GLU A 68 5.85 -9.87 6.97
C GLU A 68 5.47 -10.20 5.54
N ARG A 69 6.21 -9.64 4.59
CA ARG A 69 6.12 -9.96 3.18
C ARG A 69 7.48 -9.86 2.52
N PHE A 70 7.56 -10.37 1.31
CA PHE A 70 8.67 -10.10 0.42
C PHE A 70 8.44 -8.80 -0.34
N TYR A 71 9.51 -8.02 -0.48
CA TYR A 71 9.60 -6.85 -1.34
C TYR A 71 10.74 -7.09 -2.30
N SER A 72 10.56 -6.76 -3.56
CA SER A 72 11.60 -6.90 -4.58
C SER A 72 11.94 -5.56 -5.22
N TRP A 73 13.19 -5.46 -5.68
CA TRP A 73 13.67 -4.39 -6.54
C TRP A 73 14.50 -5.03 -7.65
N ALA A 74 14.16 -4.76 -8.91
CA ALA A 74 15.01 -5.16 -10.03
C ALA A 74 16.42 -4.56 -9.90
N LEU A 75 17.45 -5.39 -9.96
CA LEU A 75 18.84 -4.92 -9.90
C LEU A 75 19.20 -4.20 -11.20
N GLN A 76 19.87 -3.05 -11.07
CA GLN A 76 20.39 -2.26 -12.20
C GLN A 76 21.92 -2.20 -12.17
N ALA A 77 22.54 -2.35 -13.34
CA ALA A 77 23.99 -2.25 -13.48
C ALA A 77 24.52 -0.89 -12.97
N GLY A 78 25.52 -0.91 -12.09
CA GLY A 78 26.13 0.28 -11.48
C GLY A 78 25.31 0.95 -10.38
N VAL A 79 24.07 0.53 -10.13
CA VAL A 79 23.19 1.15 -9.13
C VAL A 79 23.29 0.45 -7.79
N ARG A 80 23.75 1.19 -6.78
CA ARG A 80 23.90 0.72 -5.40
C ARG A 80 22.79 1.16 -4.45
N MET A 81 22.06 2.24 -4.76
CA MET A 81 21.05 2.82 -3.87
C MET A 81 19.64 2.53 -4.38
N TYR A 82 18.81 1.96 -3.52
CA TYR A 82 17.41 1.65 -3.79
C TYR A 82 16.52 2.29 -2.73
N ALA A 83 15.43 2.93 -3.16
CA ALA A 83 14.47 3.53 -2.24
C ALA A 83 13.52 2.46 -1.68
N PRO A 84 13.30 2.39 -0.35
CA PRO A 84 12.37 1.43 0.25
C PRO A 84 10.93 1.51 -0.29
N ALA A 85 10.50 2.69 -0.72
CA ALA A 85 9.15 2.92 -1.27
C ALA A 85 8.99 2.50 -2.75
N ASN A 86 10.09 2.26 -3.47
CA ASN A 86 10.07 1.95 -4.90
C ASN A 86 10.25 0.44 -5.15
N ASN A 87 9.64 -0.41 -4.32
CA ASN A 87 9.60 -1.85 -4.60
C ASN A 87 8.78 -2.10 -5.88
N ASP A 88 9.08 -3.21 -6.56
CA ASP A 88 8.49 -3.54 -7.87
C ASP A 88 6.96 -3.56 -7.81
N GLU A 89 6.36 -4.04 -6.72
CA GLU A 89 4.90 -4.09 -6.57
C GLU A 89 4.23 -2.72 -6.32
N ALA A 90 4.99 -1.71 -5.91
CA ALA A 90 4.50 -0.34 -5.79
C ALA A 90 4.57 0.42 -7.13
N ALA A 91 5.09 -0.21 -8.19
CA ALA A 91 5.14 0.41 -9.50
C ALA A 91 3.73 0.71 -10.03
N VAL A 92 3.52 1.97 -10.39
CA VAL A 92 2.26 2.48 -10.95
C VAL A 92 2.42 2.79 -12.43
N LEU A 93 1.32 2.74 -13.18
CA LEU A 93 1.27 3.28 -14.54
C LEU A 93 1.46 4.81 -14.49
N PRO A 94 2.23 5.41 -15.43
CA PRO A 94 2.35 6.85 -15.51
C PRO A 94 1.05 7.47 -16.04
N THR A 95 0.76 8.70 -15.60
CA THR A 95 -0.38 9.47 -16.08
C THR A 95 -0.29 9.69 -17.60
N PRO A 96 -1.37 9.45 -18.37
CA PRO A 96 -1.36 9.67 -19.82
C PRO A 96 -1.04 11.12 -20.21
N THR A 97 -0.40 11.28 -21.37
CA THR A 97 -0.20 12.59 -22.01
C THR A 97 -1.09 12.70 -23.23
N LEU A 98 -1.80 13.83 -23.34
CA LEU A 98 -2.69 14.11 -24.46
C LEU A 98 -1.89 14.49 -25.70
N ALA A 99 -2.38 14.06 -26.86
CA ALA A 99 -1.92 14.49 -28.17
C ALA A 99 -2.93 15.51 -28.74
N ALA A 100 -2.59 16.12 -29.89
CA ALA A 100 -3.44 17.13 -30.51
C ALA A 100 -4.85 16.59 -30.80
N PHE A 101 -5.87 17.31 -30.35
CA PHE A 101 -7.27 17.00 -30.63
C PHE A 101 -7.66 17.49 -32.01
N THR A 102 -8.66 16.85 -32.60
CA THR A 102 -9.27 17.31 -33.86
C THR A 102 -10.78 17.42 -33.70
N THR A 103 -11.43 18.16 -34.60
CA THR A 103 -12.88 18.36 -34.58
C THR A 103 -13.43 18.33 -36.00
N ALA A 104 -14.66 17.84 -36.15
CA ALA A 104 -15.47 18.02 -37.34
C ALA A 104 -16.64 18.96 -37.03
N THR A 105 -17.12 19.70 -38.04
CA THR A 105 -18.26 20.63 -37.93
C THR A 105 -19.63 19.95 -38.13
N ALA A 106 -19.64 18.66 -38.41
CA ALA A 106 -20.84 17.83 -38.61
C ALA A 106 -20.57 16.39 -38.13
N GLY A 107 -21.65 15.61 -37.94
CA GLY A 107 -21.58 14.19 -37.57
C GLY A 107 -21.82 13.88 -36.08
N GLY A 108 -22.13 14.89 -35.26
CA GLY A 108 -22.48 14.74 -33.86
C GLY A 108 -23.55 15.73 -33.40
N THR A 109 -23.63 15.94 -32.10
CA THR A 109 -24.59 16.82 -31.43
C THR A 109 -23.93 17.91 -30.60
N LEU A 110 -22.59 18.02 -30.64
CA LEU A 110 -21.88 19.08 -29.95
C LEU A 110 -22.15 20.42 -30.65
N ALA A 111 -22.60 21.40 -29.86
CA ALA A 111 -22.78 22.77 -30.34
C ALA A 111 -21.42 23.48 -30.48
N ALA A 112 -21.44 24.69 -31.03
CA ALA A 112 -20.27 25.55 -31.05
C ALA A 112 -19.92 25.97 -29.61
N GLY A 113 -18.67 25.75 -29.20
CA GLY A 113 -18.24 26.00 -27.84
C GLY A 113 -16.84 25.47 -27.57
N THR A 114 -16.36 25.64 -26.35
CA THR A 114 -15.08 25.10 -25.90
C THR A 114 -15.33 23.89 -25.02
N TYR A 115 -14.76 22.76 -25.41
CA TYR A 115 -14.85 21.51 -24.68
C TYR A 115 -13.49 21.13 -24.11
N SER A 116 -13.49 20.58 -22.89
CA SER A 116 -12.30 20.12 -22.17
C SER A 116 -12.33 18.61 -22.03
N TYR A 117 -11.18 17.96 -22.17
CA TYR A 117 -11.05 16.51 -22.03
C TYR A 117 -9.79 16.13 -21.23
N ARG A 118 -9.87 14.98 -20.57
CA ARG A 118 -8.78 14.31 -19.85
C ARG A 118 -8.84 12.81 -20.08
N VAL A 119 -7.70 12.15 -19.97
CA VAL A 119 -7.60 10.69 -20.15
C VAL A 119 -6.85 10.07 -18.97
N ALA A 120 -7.36 8.97 -18.44
CA ALA A 120 -6.67 8.11 -17.46
C ALA A 120 -6.39 6.73 -18.08
N ALA A 121 -5.25 6.13 -17.75
CA ALA A 121 -4.96 4.74 -18.13
C ALA A 121 -5.49 3.79 -17.05
N LYS A 122 -5.82 2.55 -17.44
CA LYS A 122 -6.26 1.51 -16.50
C LYS A 122 -5.51 0.20 -16.71
N ASN A 123 -5.40 -0.58 -15.64
CA ASN A 123 -4.94 -1.97 -15.65
C ASN A 123 -5.92 -2.85 -14.87
N ALA A 124 -5.51 -4.07 -14.51
CA ALA A 124 -6.32 -4.99 -13.71
C ALA A 124 -6.57 -4.49 -12.27
N ASN A 125 -5.70 -3.64 -11.72
CA ASN A 125 -5.76 -3.19 -10.32
C ASN A 125 -6.57 -1.90 -10.16
N GLY A 126 -6.46 -0.98 -11.12
CA GLY A 126 -7.10 0.33 -10.99
C GLY A 126 -6.84 1.28 -12.15
N THR A 127 -6.95 2.57 -11.85
CA THR A 127 -6.84 3.67 -12.81
C THR A 127 -5.76 4.67 -12.37
N THR A 128 -5.12 5.32 -13.33
CA THR A 128 -4.19 6.42 -13.05
C THR A 128 -4.96 7.67 -12.66
N LEU A 129 -4.24 8.67 -12.14
CA LEU A 129 -4.74 10.04 -12.23
C LEU A 129 -5.04 10.40 -13.69
N ALA A 130 -6.02 11.27 -13.90
CA ALA A 130 -6.32 11.78 -15.23
C ALA A 130 -5.24 12.77 -15.69
N SER A 131 -5.02 12.85 -17.00
CA SER A 131 -4.11 13.80 -17.63
C SER A 131 -4.45 15.26 -17.25
N ALA A 132 -3.51 16.17 -17.51
CA ALA A 132 -3.85 17.59 -17.59
C ALA A 132 -5.01 17.79 -18.59
N ALA A 133 -5.91 18.74 -18.32
CA ALA A 133 -6.99 19.08 -19.23
C ALA A 133 -6.40 19.69 -20.50
N ALA A 134 -6.93 19.27 -21.64
CA ALA A 134 -6.78 20.01 -22.88
C ALA A 134 -8.14 20.44 -23.39
N THR A 135 -8.19 21.64 -23.97
CA THR A 135 -9.42 22.22 -24.49
C THR A 135 -9.37 22.32 -26.01
N ILE A 136 -10.53 22.19 -26.65
CA ILE A 136 -10.71 22.40 -28.09
C ILE A 136 -12.01 23.16 -28.34
N ALA A 137 -11.98 24.07 -29.31
CA ALA A 137 -13.16 24.79 -29.76
C ALA A 137 -13.82 24.09 -30.95
N THR A 138 -15.13 23.98 -30.92
CA THR A 138 -15.99 23.59 -32.03
C THR A 138 -16.69 24.83 -32.58
N THR A 139 -16.94 24.86 -33.89
CA THR A 139 -17.60 25.99 -34.56
C THR A 139 -18.93 25.61 -35.23
N GLY A 140 -19.18 24.31 -35.44
CA GLY A 140 -20.44 23.81 -36.00
C GLY A 140 -21.52 23.59 -34.94
N THR A 141 -22.78 23.46 -35.36
CA THR A 141 -23.92 23.15 -34.47
C THR A 141 -24.12 21.65 -34.23
N THR A 142 -23.41 20.80 -34.99
CA THR A 142 -23.49 19.33 -34.95
C THR A 142 -22.08 18.72 -34.97
N SER A 143 -21.16 19.33 -34.24
CA SER A 143 -19.74 18.96 -34.22
C SER A 143 -19.46 17.62 -33.55
N THR A 144 -18.27 17.09 -33.83
CA THR A 144 -17.62 16.01 -33.08
C THR A 144 -16.23 16.44 -32.63
N VAL A 145 -15.71 15.82 -31.58
CA VAL A 145 -14.33 16.01 -31.11
C VAL A 145 -13.64 14.66 -31.05
N THR A 146 -12.47 14.55 -31.67
CA THR A 146 -11.60 13.39 -31.54
C THR A 146 -10.49 13.70 -30.54
N VAL A 147 -10.54 13.00 -29.41
CA VAL A 147 -9.55 13.04 -28.33
C VAL A 147 -8.46 12.05 -28.65
N ASN A 148 -7.20 12.52 -28.68
CA ASN A 148 -6.03 11.68 -28.96
C ASN A 148 -5.05 11.72 -27.78
N TRP A 149 -4.37 10.61 -27.51
CA TRP A 149 -3.36 10.52 -26.44
C TRP A 149 -2.21 9.60 -26.85
N ASN A 150 -1.07 9.74 -26.17
CA ASN A 150 0.05 8.84 -26.36
C ASN A 150 -0.19 7.53 -25.61
N ALA A 151 0.25 6.41 -26.20
CA ALA A 151 0.18 5.11 -25.55
C ALA A 151 1.03 5.11 -24.27
N VAL A 152 0.43 4.66 -23.17
CA VAL A 152 1.12 4.48 -21.89
C VAL A 152 1.89 3.15 -21.90
N VAL A 153 3.16 3.20 -21.53
CA VAL A 153 4.02 2.02 -21.36
C VAL A 153 4.11 1.70 -19.87
N ALA A 154 3.80 0.45 -19.50
CA ALA A 154 3.95 0.00 -18.13
C ALA A 154 5.45 -0.10 -17.76
N PRO A 155 5.90 0.54 -16.68
CA PRO A 155 7.25 0.32 -16.17
C PRO A 155 7.41 -1.12 -15.66
N THR A 156 8.64 -1.58 -15.51
CA THR A 156 8.94 -2.89 -14.90
C THR A 156 8.30 -2.99 -13.52
N GLY A 157 7.57 -4.09 -13.26
CA GLY A 157 6.85 -4.33 -12.00
C GLY A 157 5.39 -3.83 -11.98
N ALA A 158 4.98 -2.97 -12.91
CA ALA A 158 3.58 -2.54 -13.00
C ALA A 158 2.75 -3.50 -13.86
N SER A 159 1.50 -3.75 -13.47
CA SER A 159 0.58 -4.55 -14.29
C SER A 159 0.31 -3.85 -15.64
N PRO A 160 0.20 -4.63 -16.74
CA PRO A 160 0.07 -4.08 -18.08
C PRO A 160 -1.20 -3.23 -18.24
N VAL A 161 -1.13 -2.21 -19.09
CA VAL A 161 -2.28 -1.39 -19.46
C VAL A 161 -3.34 -2.29 -20.11
N THR A 162 -4.61 -2.12 -19.71
CA THR A 162 -5.76 -2.84 -20.28
C THR A 162 -6.70 -1.91 -21.04
N GLY A 163 -6.57 -0.60 -20.86
CA GLY A 163 -7.30 0.40 -21.64
C GLY A 163 -7.21 1.81 -21.06
N TYR A 164 -8.21 2.64 -21.40
CA TYR A 164 -8.26 4.05 -20.99
C TYR A 164 -9.69 4.49 -20.63
N ASP A 165 -9.78 5.42 -19.70
CA ASP A 165 -11.00 6.13 -19.33
C ASP A 165 -10.91 7.58 -19.81
N ILE A 166 -11.92 8.01 -20.57
CA ILE A 166 -11.99 9.35 -21.17
C ILE A 166 -13.00 10.17 -20.39
N TYR A 167 -12.57 11.33 -19.93
CA TYR A 167 -13.37 12.31 -19.21
C TYR A 167 -13.47 13.58 -20.05
N GLY A 168 -14.60 14.28 -20.00
CA GLY A 168 -14.67 15.57 -20.69
C GLY A 168 -15.99 16.31 -20.64
N ARG A 169 -16.15 17.18 -21.65
CA ARG A 169 -17.19 18.19 -21.89
C ARG A 169 -16.84 19.57 -21.34
N THR A 170 -17.38 19.99 -20.19
CA THR A 170 -17.21 21.36 -19.69
C THR A 170 -15.93 21.51 -18.88
N ALA A 171 -15.16 22.56 -19.14
CA ALA A 171 -13.93 22.85 -18.42
C ALA A 171 -14.17 22.96 -16.91
N GLY A 172 -13.41 22.19 -16.11
CA GLY A 172 -13.53 22.17 -14.65
C GLY A 172 -14.69 21.33 -14.11
N GLY A 173 -15.47 20.69 -14.98
CA GLY A 173 -16.55 19.77 -14.63
C GLY A 173 -16.49 18.48 -15.43
N GLU A 174 -15.29 18.05 -15.84
CA GLU A 174 -15.11 16.86 -16.67
C GLU A 174 -15.55 15.60 -15.90
N LEU A 175 -16.41 14.82 -16.54
CA LEU A 175 -16.92 13.55 -16.02
C LEU A 175 -16.67 12.43 -17.03
N LEU A 176 -16.71 11.18 -16.57
CA LEU A 176 -16.45 10.02 -17.41
C LEU A 176 -17.45 9.95 -18.57
N LEU A 177 -16.91 9.83 -19.77
CA LEU A 177 -17.64 9.70 -21.05
C LEU A 177 -17.62 8.26 -21.55
N ALA A 178 -16.45 7.64 -21.52
CA ALA A 178 -16.25 6.31 -22.08
C ALA A 178 -15.07 5.60 -21.42
N SER A 179 -15.16 4.27 -21.40
CA SER A 179 -14.08 3.38 -21.05
C SER A 179 -13.76 2.52 -22.26
N VAL A 180 -12.53 2.62 -22.77
CA VAL A 180 -12.09 1.97 -24.02
C VAL A 180 -10.98 0.96 -23.73
N GLY A 181 -10.72 0.08 -24.70
CA GLY A 181 -9.59 -0.87 -24.67
C GLY A 181 -8.25 -0.21 -25.02
N LEU A 182 -7.34 -0.99 -25.59
CA LEU A 182 -6.00 -0.54 -26.00
C LEU A 182 -6.00 0.27 -27.29
N VAL A 183 -6.67 1.42 -27.26
CA VAL A 183 -6.68 2.41 -28.32
C VAL A 183 -6.05 3.72 -27.83
N THR A 184 -5.69 4.60 -28.75
CA THR A 184 -5.10 5.91 -28.47
C THR A 184 -5.96 7.08 -28.93
N THR A 185 -7.22 6.79 -29.27
CA THR A 185 -8.17 7.77 -29.79
C THR A 185 -9.61 7.43 -29.37
N TYR A 186 -10.42 8.47 -29.18
CA TYR A 186 -11.86 8.39 -28.93
C TYR A 186 -12.56 9.58 -29.55
N THR A 187 -13.66 9.32 -30.26
CA THR A 187 -14.49 10.38 -30.86
C THR A 187 -15.72 10.63 -29.99
N ASP A 188 -15.78 11.79 -29.35
CA ASP A 188 -17.00 12.29 -28.70
C ASP A 188 -17.92 12.91 -29.75
N THR A 189 -19.07 12.27 -29.94
CA THR A 189 -20.14 12.76 -30.82
C THR A 189 -21.17 13.61 -30.08
N GLY A 190 -21.03 13.81 -28.77
CA GLY A 190 -22.03 14.47 -27.93
C GLY A 190 -23.15 13.57 -27.43
N ALA A 191 -23.19 12.29 -27.84
CA ALA A 191 -24.24 11.35 -27.46
C ALA A 191 -24.00 10.67 -26.10
N ALA A 192 -22.75 10.56 -25.65
CA ALA A 192 -22.41 9.85 -24.41
C ALA A 192 -22.85 10.63 -23.17
N ALA A 193 -23.59 9.98 -22.27
CA ALA A 193 -23.89 10.54 -20.95
C ALA A 193 -22.61 10.73 -20.14
N THR A 194 -22.57 11.75 -19.28
CA THR A 194 -21.45 12.02 -18.38
C THR A 194 -21.77 11.58 -16.97
N SER A 195 -21.07 10.58 -16.45
CA SER A 195 -21.30 10.08 -15.09
C SER A 195 -20.06 9.40 -14.53
N GLY A 196 -19.54 9.91 -13.42
CA GLY A 196 -18.34 9.41 -12.76
C GLY A 196 -17.30 10.51 -12.59
N ALA A 197 -16.85 10.70 -11.35
CA ALA A 197 -15.85 11.69 -11.00
C ALA A 197 -14.46 11.29 -11.50
N LEU A 198 -13.59 12.28 -11.67
CA LEU A 198 -12.16 12.05 -11.95
C LEU A 198 -11.51 11.23 -10.83
N PRO A 199 -10.56 10.33 -11.15
CA PRO A 199 -9.76 9.66 -10.15
C PRO A 199 -8.97 10.66 -9.31
N THR A 200 -9.02 10.54 -7.99
CA THR A 200 -8.30 11.41 -7.04
C THR A 200 -6.94 10.85 -6.64
N ALA A 201 -6.67 9.59 -6.95
CA ALA A 201 -5.41 8.91 -6.70
C ALA A 201 -5.10 7.91 -7.83
N ASN A 202 -3.83 7.55 -7.97
CA ASN A 202 -3.42 6.47 -8.86
C ASN A 202 -3.49 5.14 -8.09
N THR A 203 -4.36 4.22 -8.53
CA THR A 203 -4.59 2.92 -7.88
C THR A 203 -4.08 1.75 -8.72
N THR A 204 -3.20 2.00 -9.69
CA THR A 204 -2.70 0.98 -10.62
C THR A 204 -1.62 0.06 -10.05
N ALA A 205 -1.06 0.40 -8.87
CA ALA A 205 -0.08 -0.44 -8.18
C ALA A 205 -0.65 -1.81 -7.87
N ILE A 206 0.18 -2.85 -7.98
CA ILE A 206 -0.16 -4.21 -7.51
C ILE A 206 -0.34 -4.18 -6.00
N CYS A 207 0.56 -3.46 -5.32
CA CYS A 207 0.54 -3.32 -3.90
C CYS A 207 1.07 -1.98 -3.38
N PRO A 208 0.27 -1.23 -2.60
CA PRO A 208 0.73 0.02 -1.99
C PRO A 208 1.48 -0.17 -0.66
N LYS A 209 1.63 -1.39 -0.13
CA LYS A 209 2.34 -1.61 1.15
C LYS A 209 3.83 -1.32 0.96
N THR A 210 4.39 -0.53 1.87
CA THR A 210 5.81 -0.15 1.85
C THR A 210 6.59 -0.88 2.93
N LEU A 211 7.84 -1.26 2.65
CA LEU A 211 8.73 -1.86 3.64
C LEU A 211 8.98 -0.92 4.82
N ASP A 212 8.87 -1.42 6.05
CA ASP A 212 9.44 -0.78 7.24
C ASP A 212 10.94 -1.12 7.34
N PRO A 213 11.85 -0.18 7.03
CA PRO A 213 13.29 -0.44 7.02
C PRO A 213 13.86 -0.80 8.40
N ARG A 214 13.14 -0.49 9.50
CA ARG A 214 13.59 -0.80 10.87
C ARG A 214 13.30 -2.24 11.28
N LYS A 215 12.47 -2.95 10.51
CA LYS A 215 11.91 -4.25 10.84
C LYS A 215 12.07 -5.20 9.66
N VAL A 216 13.33 -5.35 9.24
CA VAL A 216 13.77 -6.31 8.21
C VAL A 216 14.26 -7.59 8.87
N THR A 217 13.84 -8.74 8.37
CA THR A 217 14.24 -10.05 8.90
C THR A 217 15.12 -10.84 7.96
N TRP A 218 15.15 -10.49 6.67
CA TRP A 218 16.05 -11.09 5.71
C TRP A 218 16.28 -10.18 4.50
N VAL A 219 17.49 -10.17 3.97
CA VAL A 219 17.84 -9.49 2.71
C VAL A 219 18.67 -10.44 1.86
N GLY A 220 18.39 -10.47 0.57
CA GLY A 220 19.14 -11.26 -0.38
C GLY A 220 18.97 -10.79 -1.83
N VAL A 221 19.61 -11.52 -2.72
CA VAL A 221 19.44 -11.39 -4.17
C VAL A 221 18.85 -12.69 -4.69
N VAL A 222 17.87 -12.57 -5.58
CA VAL A 222 17.26 -13.69 -6.29
C VAL A 222 17.65 -13.62 -7.75
N ARG A 223 18.20 -14.72 -8.28
CA ARG A 223 18.60 -14.81 -9.67
C ARG A 223 18.49 -16.24 -10.18
N ASP A 224 17.91 -16.40 -11.37
CA ASP A 224 17.80 -17.71 -12.03
C ASP A 224 17.18 -18.79 -11.10
N GLY A 225 16.27 -18.36 -10.20
CA GLY A 225 15.62 -19.19 -9.18
C GLY A 225 16.42 -19.40 -7.88
N LEU A 226 17.67 -18.96 -7.81
CA LEU A 226 18.53 -19.09 -6.64
C LEU A 226 18.38 -17.89 -5.70
N TRP A 227 18.22 -18.17 -4.41
CA TRP A 227 18.11 -17.19 -3.32
C TRP A 227 19.43 -17.12 -2.56
N CYS A 228 20.14 -16.00 -2.70
CA CYS A 228 21.43 -15.78 -2.06
C CYS A 228 21.30 -14.71 -0.98
N PRO A 229 21.50 -15.02 0.31
CA PRO A 229 21.44 -14.02 1.37
C PRO A 229 22.60 -13.01 1.24
N LEU A 230 22.32 -11.74 1.56
CA LEU A 230 23.34 -10.70 1.68
C LEU A 230 23.76 -10.55 3.15
N ILE A 231 25.02 -10.15 3.35
CA ILE A 231 25.58 -9.87 4.66
C ILE A 231 25.23 -8.42 5.05
N CYS A 232 24.72 -8.23 6.27
CA CYS A 232 24.44 -6.88 6.77
C CYS A 232 25.75 -6.13 7.08
N GLY A 233 25.82 -4.85 6.71
CA GLY A 233 26.91 -3.93 7.03
C GLY A 233 27.92 -3.76 5.89
N ILE A 234 28.20 -2.49 5.59
CA ILE A 234 29.22 -2.06 4.63
C ILE A 234 30.25 -1.23 5.41
N GLU A 235 31.45 -1.78 5.56
CA GLU A 235 32.55 -1.10 6.26
C GLU A 235 33.03 0.12 5.45
N PRO A 236 33.29 1.28 6.07
CA PRO A 236 33.72 2.49 5.37
C PRO A 236 34.94 2.31 4.45
N GLU A 237 35.86 1.42 4.82
CA GLU A 237 37.06 1.10 4.05
C GLU A 237 36.73 0.49 2.68
N MET A 238 35.58 -0.18 2.56
CA MET A 238 35.13 -0.79 1.30
C MET A 238 34.81 0.25 0.24
N TYR A 239 34.41 1.47 0.59
CA TYR A 239 34.18 2.54 -0.38
C TYR A 239 35.45 3.01 -1.09
N SER A 240 36.62 2.77 -0.48
CA SER A 240 37.94 3.12 -1.03
C SER A 240 38.37 2.18 -2.14
N VAL A 241 37.83 0.96 -2.19
CA VAL A 241 38.07 0.01 -3.27
C VAL A 241 36.99 0.20 -4.33
N ASN A 242 37.38 0.78 -5.47
CA ASN A 242 36.47 1.16 -6.55
C ASN A 242 35.95 -0.04 -7.37
N GLY A 243 35.78 -1.20 -6.75
CA GLY A 243 35.49 -2.43 -7.46
C GLY A 243 34.95 -3.48 -6.51
N ASN A 244 33.75 -3.95 -6.81
CA ASN A 244 33.48 -5.34 -7.15
C ASN A 244 34.48 -6.39 -6.59
N GLY A 245 34.73 -6.36 -5.27
CA GLY A 245 35.83 -7.09 -4.63
C GLY A 245 35.71 -8.61 -4.70
N ASN A 246 34.69 -9.12 -5.38
CA ASN A 246 34.41 -10.53 -5.60
C ASN A 246 34.65 -11.01 -7.05
N GLY A 247 35.03 -10.15 -8.00
CA GLY A 247 35.20 -10.50 -9.41
C GLY A 247 33.92 -10.95 -10.14
N ASN A 248 32.81 -11.15 -9.42
CA ASN A 248 31.60 -11.79 -9.93
C ASN A 248 30.53 -10.77 -10.36
N GLY A 249 30.60 -9.51 -9.92
CA GLY A 249 29.63 -8.50 -10.36
C GLY A 249 28.32 -8.45 -9.59
N TRP A 250 28.23 -9.13 -8.44
CA TRP A 250 26.99 -9.22 -7.66
C TRP A 250 27.16 -8.62 -6.28
N PRO A 251 26.10 -8.01 -5.72
CA PRO A 251 26.09 -7.63 -4.32
C PRO A 251 26.30 -8.82 -3.40
N LEU A 252 27.07 -8.61 -2.34
CA LEU A 252 27.29 -9.56 -1.24
C LEU A 252 26.88 -8.97 0.10
N ARG A 253 26.77 -7.65 0.18
CA ARG A 253 26.48 -6.89 1.38
C ARG A 253 25.34 -5.93 1.15
N TYR A 254 24.67 -5.55 2.23
CA TYR A 254 23.67 -4.52 2.23
C TYR A 254 23.76 -3.65 3.47
N GLU A 255 23.24 -2.43 3.38
CA GLU A 255 23.02 -1.57 4.53
C GLU A 255 21.74 -0.76 4.32
N ILE A 256 20.95 -0.58 5.37
CA ILE A 256 19.69 0.18 5.30
C ILE A 256 19.85 1.47 6.08
N ARG A 257 19.84 2.60 5.37
CA ARG A 257 19.87 3.95 5.94
C ARG A 257 18.66 4.73 5.42
N GLN A 258 18.88 5.89 4.78
CA GLN A 258 17.84 6.59 4.02
C GLN A 258 17.43 5.81 2.76
N CYS A 259 18.40 5.11 2.16
CA CYS A 259 18.19 4.16 1.07
C CYS A 259 18.68 2.78 1.52
N ILE A 260 18.21 1.75 0.83
CA ILE A 260 18.82 0.43 0.86
C ILE A 260 20.06 0.50 -0.05
N GLU A 261 21.24 0.37 0.54
CA GLU A 261 22.48 0.25 -0.19
C GLU A 261 22.86 -1.21 -0.37
N VAL A 262 23.30 -1.59 -1.58
CA VAL A 262 23.87 -2.90 -1.88
C VAL A 262 25.32 -2.75 -2.32
N TRP A 263 26.17 -3.69 -1.90
CA TRP A 263 27.60 -3.66 -2.17
C TRP A 263 28.19 -5.03 -2.54
N PRO A 264 29.05 -5.12 -3.56
CA PRO A 264 29.34 -4.07 -4.55
C PRO A 264 28.11 -3.76 -5.42
N ALA A 265 28.17 -2.66 -6.17
CA ALA A 265 27.13 -2.37 -7.16
C ALA A 265 27.00 -3.54 -8.17
N PRO A 266 25.78 -3.93 -8.57
CA PRO A 266 25.59 -4.96 -9.59
C PRO A 266 26.33 -4.58 -10.88
N SER A 267 26.97 -5.52 -11.56
CA SER A 267 27.63 -5.28 -12.85
C SER A 267 26.68 -5.40 -14.04
N ALA A 268 25.49 -5.97 -13.84
CA ALA A 268 24.49 -6.23 -14.87
C ALA A 268 23.07 -5.98 -14.35
N THR A 269 22.18 -5.54 -15.24
CA THR A 269 20.74 -5.39 -14.96
C THR A 269 20.05 -6.75 -15.05
N LYS A 270 20.28 -7.60 -14.05
CA LYS A 270 19.74 -8.96 -13.99
C LYS A 270 19.45 -9.39 -12.54
N GLY A 271 18.30 -10.04 -12.35
CA GLY A 271 17.84 -10.51 -11.03
C GLY A 271 17.23 -9.39 -10.20
N SER A 272 16.81 -9.72 -8.98
CA SER A 272 16.18 -8.78 -8.06
C SER A 272 16.82 -8.85 -6.68
N MET A 273 17.01 -7.69 -6.04
CA MET A 273 17.15 -7.65 -4.59
C MET A 273 15.80 -8.00 -3.98
N VAL A 274 15.78 -8.85 -2.96
CA VAL A 274 14.58 -9.23 -2.24
C VAL A 274 14.80 -9.02 -0.75
N ILE A 275 13.85 -8.36 -0.11
CA ILE A 275 13.83 -8.13 1.34
C ILE A 275 12.59 -8.78 1.91
N LYS A 276 12.77 -9.61 2.94
CA LYS A 276 11.69 -10.03 3.81
C LYS A 276 11.62 -9.05 4.97
N GLY A 277 10.46 -8.42 5.15
CA GLY A 277 10.28 -7.47 6.23
C GLY A 277 8.82 -7.11 6.48
N HIS A 278 8.61 -6.31 7.51
CA HIS A 278 7.30 -5.81 7.89
C HIS A 278 6.87 -4.62 7.02
N PHE A 279 5.56 -4.31 6.93
CA PHE A 279 5.04 -3.10 6.26
C PHE A 279 4.61 -1.97 7.20
N GLY A 280 4.89 -2.09 8.49
CA GLY A 280 4.43 -1.10 9.47
C GLY A 280 2.94 -1.22 9.80
N LEU A 281 2.41 -0.16 10.44
CA LEU A 281 0.98 0.04 10.62
C LEU A 281 0.40 0.79 9.43
N GLU A 282 -0.83 0.44 9.07
CA GLU A 282 -1.57 1.14 8.03
C GLU A 282 -2.32 2.33 8.61
N ALA A 283 -2.81 3.19 7.72
CA ALA A 283 -3.67 4.28 8.11
C ALA A 283 -4.89 3.75 8.87
N PHE A 284 -5.20 4.39 9.99
CA PHE A 284 -6.33 4.03 10.85
C PHE A 284 -6.98 5.31 11.40
N ALA A 285 -7.34 6.21 10.49
CA ALA A 285 -7.81 7.57 10.80
C ALA A 285 -9.17 7.89 10.15
N ALA A 286 -9.44 7.39 8.95
CA ALA A 286 -10.73 7.53 8.30
C ALA A 286 -11.71 6.44 8.76
N ASP A 287 -13.00 6.74 8.72
CA ASP A 287 -14.07 5.82 9.14
C ASP A 287 -14.08 4.49 8.37
N THR A 288 -13.53 4.50 7.15
CA THR A 288 -13.39 3.34 6.26
C THR A 288 -12.13 2.51 6.51
N ASP A 289 -11.17 3.04 7.27
CA ASP A 289 -9.89 2.37 7.51
C ASP A 289 -10.10 1.15 8.41
N LYS A 290 -9.50 0.01 8.06
CA LYS A 290 -9.52 -1.20 8.88
C LYS A 290 -8.34 -1.23 9.85
N THR A 291 -8.49 -1.95 10.97
CA THR A 291 -7.35 -2.21 11.84
C THR A 291 -6.30 -3.07 11.11
N THR A 292 -5.03 -2.71 11.26
CA THR A 292 -3.91 -3.47 10.68
C THR A 292 -3.65 -4.77 11.47
N ILE A 293 -3.94 -4.74 12.77
CA ILE A 293 -3.83 -5.88 13.67
C ILE A 293 -5.22 -6.38 14.07
N ASP A 294 -5.27 -7.52 14.75
CA ASP A 294 -6.51 -8.12 15.25
C ASP A 294 -7.44 -7.09 15.91
N ASP A 295 -8.63 -6.92 15.34
CA ASP A 295 -9.57 -5.86 15.74
C ASP A 295 -10.09 -6.08 17.17
N ARG A 296 -10.16 -7.33 17.63
CA ARG A 296 -10.63 -7.66 18.98
C ARG A 296 -9.63 -7.21 20.02
N LEU A 297 -8.33 -7.39 19.78
CA LEU A 297 -7.28 -6.89 20.66
C LEU A 297 -7.31 -5.36 20.76
N VAL A 298 -7.38 -4.66 19.61
CA VAL A 298 -7.49 -3.19 19.58
C VAL A 298 -8.71 -2.73 20.36
N PHE A 299 -9.86 -3.37 20.11
CA PHE A 299 -11.11 -3.05 20.78
C PHE A 299 -11.05 -3.21 22.29
N LEU A 300 -10.49 -4.34 22.78
CA LEU A 300 -10.44 -4.64 24.21
C LEU A 300 -9.58 -3.62 24.97
N LEU A 301 -8.41 -3.28 24.43
CA LEU A 301 -7.52 -2.28 25.02
C LEU A 301 -8.13 -0.87 24.97
N ALA A 302 -8.73 -0.49 23.84
CA ALA A 302 -9.39 0.81 23.71
C ALA A 302 -10.58 0.92 24.68
N LEU A 303 -11.38 -0.13 24.82
CA LEU A 303 -12.52 -0.17 25.72
C LEU A 303 -12.10 -0.15 27.19
N SER A 304 -11.04 -0.88 27.58
CA SER A 304 -10.54 -0.83 28.96
C SER A 304 -10.07 0.59 29.31
N ASN A 305 -9.34 1.25 28.41
CA ASN A 305 -8.85 2.61 28.61
C ASN A 305 -10.01 3.62 28.68
N ALA A 306 -11.00 3.50 27.79
CA ALA A 306 -12.18 4.35 27.84
C ALA A 306 -12.99 4.15 29.13
N LYS A 307 -13.19 2.90 29.57
CA LYS A 307 -13.89 2.59 30.83
C LYS A 307 -13.14 3.12 32.04
N ALA A 308 -11.82 2.98 32.08
CA ALA A 308 -10.97 3.54 33.11
C ALA A 308 -11.07 5.08 33.15
N HIS A 309 -11.03 5.74 31.99
CA HIS A 309 -11.24 7.18 31.87
C HIS A 309 -12.60 7.63 32.44
N TYR A 310 -13.66 6.83 32.24
CA TYR A 310 -14.99 7.09 32.82
C TYR A 310 -15.18 6.55 34.25
N GLY A 311 -14.11 6.12 34.93
CA GLY A 311 -14.15 5.61 36.30
C GLY A 311 -15.02 4.36 36.48
N ARG A 312 -15.18 3.55 35.44
CA ARG A 312 -15.99 2.33 35.50
C ARG A 312 -15.19 1.20 36.18
N PRO A 313 -15.73 0.53 37.21
CA PRO A 313 -15.00 -0.46 37.99
C PRO A 313 -14.71 -1.76 37.20
N ASP A 314 -15.40 -2.00 36.09
CA ASP A 314 -15.26 -3.19 35.25
C ASP A 314 -14.14 -3.07 34.19
N ALA A 315 -13.41 -1.95 34.13
CA ALA A 315 -12.34 -1.73 33.14
C ALA A 315 -11.29 -2.86 33.14
N GLY A 316 -10.90 -3.34 34.32
CA GLY A 316 -9.90 -4.40 34.49
C GLY A 316 -10.29 -5.76 33.88
N ASN A 317 -11.60 -6.05 33.78
CA ASN A 317 -12.07 -7.31 33.19
C ASN A 317 -11.72 -7.40 31.69
N TYR A 318 -11.75 -6.27 30.99
CA TYR A 318 -11.40 -6.21 29.56
C TYR A 318 -9.90 -6.34 29.33
N VAL A 319 -9.07 -5.86 30.27
CA VAL A 319 -7.62 -6.09 30.24
C VAL A 319 -7.31 -7.59 30.42
N GLN A 320 -7.99 -8.26 31.34
CA GLN A 320 -7.82 -9.71 31.52
C GLN A 320 -8.24 -10.50 30.27
N GLU A 321 -9.32 -10.11 29.62
CA GLU A 321 -9.76 -10.71 28.35
C GLU A 321 -8.70 -10.49 27.23
N LEU A 322 -8.14 -9.29 27.14
CA LEU A 322 -7.06 -8.94 26.21
C LEU A 322 -5.82 -9.82 26.45
N GLU A 323 -5.36 -9.92 27.70
CA GLU A 323 -4.17 -10.71 28.06
C GLU A 323 -4.36 -12.20 27.74
N THR A 324 -5.57 -12.73 27.98
CA THR A 324 -5.92 -14.12 27.63
C THR A 324 -5.87 -14.35 26.12
N LEU A 325 -6.48 -13.46 25.34
CA LEU A 325 -6.49 -13.54 23.89
C LEU A 325 -5.07 -13.43 23.31
N MET A 326 -4.27 -12.49 23.83
CA MET A 326 -2.88 -12.32 23.45
C MET A 326 -2.05 -13.57 23.75
N GLY A 327 -2.21 -14.16 24.93
CA GLY A 327 -1.52 -15.40 25.31
C GLY A 327 -1.80 -16.54 24.33
N ASN A 328 -3.05 -16.71 23.92
CA ASN A 328 -3.44 -17.71 22.93
C ASN A 328 -2.83 -17.46 21.55
N LEU A 329 -2.79 -16.20 21.10
CA LEU A 329 -2.15 -15.83 19.83
C LEU A 329 -0.65 -16.09 19.84
N VAL A 330 0.04 -15.73 20.94
CA VAL A 330 1.46 -16.02 21.11
C VAL A 330 1.71 -17.53 21.09
N ALA A 331 0.92 -18.31 21.84
CA ALA A 331 1.04 -19.77 21.86
C ALA A 331 0.79 -20.41 20.48
N GLY A 332 -0.18 -19.91 19.71
CA GLY A 332 -0.46 -20.38 18.35
C GLY A 332 0.61 -19.99 17.32
N SER A 333 1.37 -18.92 17.57
CA SER A 333 2.35 -18.40 16.62
C SER A 333 3.58 -19.28 16.40
N HIS A 334 3.77 -20.32 17.22
CA HIS A 334 4.88 -21.25 17.08
C HIS A 334 4.76 -22.19 15.87
N GLN A 335 3.59 -22.28 15.20
CA GLN A 335 3.38 -23.14 14.02
C GLN A 335 3.94 -24.57 14.24
N THR A 336 4.81 -25.06 13.37
CA THR A 336 5.50 -26.37 13.50
C THR A 336 6.80 -26.31 14.29
N ARG A 337 7.15 -25.14 14.87
CA ARG A 337 8.39 -24.97 15.64
C ARG A 337 8.24 -25.60 17.02
N ARG A 338 9.21 -26.43 17.39
CA ARG A 338 9.27 -27.06 18.72
C ARG A 338 9.86 -26.10 19.74
N TYR A 339 9.18 -25.90 20.86
CA TYR A 339 9.74 -25.21 22.01
C TYR A 339 10.83 -26.07 22.67
N LEU A 340 12.04 -25.54 22.80
CA LEU A 340 13.17 -26.17 23.50
C LEU A 340 13.70 -25.21 24.57
N PRO A 341 13.28 -25.35 25.84
CA PRO A 341 13.80 -24.54 26.92
C PRO A 341 15.24 -24.96 27.29
N GLY A 342 16.16 -23.99 27.34
CA GLY A 342 17.42 -24.12 28.10
C GLY A 342 18.58 -24.87 27.46
N HIS A 343 18.73 -24.92 26.13
CA HIS A 343 19.90 -25.54 25.51
C HIS A 343 20.67 -24.57 24.59
N ASP A 344 21.65 -23.87 25.16
CA ASP A 344 22.63 -23.08 24.42
C ASP A 344 23.89 -23.92 24.22
N ARG A 345 24.06 -24.50 23.02
CA ARG A 345 25.36 -24.77 22.40
C ARG A 345 25.20 -24.81 20.87
N ARG A 346 25.31 -23.63 20.25
CA ARG A 346 25.49 -23.34 18.80
C ARG A 346 24.22 -23.03 18.00
N GLN A 347 24.08 -21.75 17.65
CA GLN A 347 23.43 -21.16 16.46
C GLN A 347 22.01 -21.62 16.06
N ASP A 348 21.10 -20.63 16.11
CA ASP A 348 19.87 -20.41 15.34
C ASP A 348 18.83 -21.55 15.25
N TYR A 349 17.57 -21.20 15.55
CA TYR A 349 16.29 -21.87 15.21
C TYR A 349 15.35 -22.17 16.39
N VAL A 350 15.65 -21.76 17.63
CA VAL A 350 14.65 -21.81 18.72
C VAL A 350 14.45 -20.42 19.30
N TYR A 351 13.58 -19.65 18.65
CA TYR A 351 13.16 -18.34 19.12
C TYR A 351 11.93 -18.50 20.02
N SER A 352 12.07 -18.25 21.32
CA SER A 352 10.95 -17.79 22.14
C SER A 352 10.87 -16.28 21.96
N ARG A 353 9.71 -15.78 21.50
CA ARG A 353 9.50 -14.33 21.41
C ARG A 353 9.44 -13.79 22.85
N PRO A 354 10.21 -12.76 23.22
CA PRO A 354 10.10 -12.18 24.55
C PRO A 354 8.67 -11.69 24.75
N THR A 355 8.00 -12.19 25.80
CA THR A 355 6.74 -11.62 26.25
C THR A 355 7.04 -10.33 27.01
N PRO A 356 6.27 -9.26 26.82
CA PRO A 356 6.36 -8.10 27.69
C PRO A 356 6.16 -8.54 29.14
N THR A 357 7.10 -8.19 30.02
CA THR A 357 7.11 -8.63 31.43
C THR A 357 6.22 -7.78 32.33
N VAL A 358 5.78 -6.61 31.86
CA VAL A 358 4.86 -5.73 32.56
C VAL A 358 3.43 -6.01 32.05
N PRO A 359 2.40 -6.06 32.91
CA PRO A 359 1.00 -6.06 32.47
C PRO A 359 0.61 -4.77 31.73
N PHE A 360 -0.63 -4.66 31.25
CA PHE A 360 -1.21 -3.38 30.77
C PHE A 360 -1.76 -2.49 31.90
N ALA A 361 -1.61 -2.93 33.15
CA ALA A 361 -2.22 -2.37 34.36
C ALA A 361 -2.18 -0.84 34.47
#